data_AF-A0A7L4PX29-F1
#
_entry.id   AF-A0A7L4PX29-F1
#
_cell.length_a   1.000
_cell.length_b   1.000
_cell.length_c   1.000
_cell.angle_alpha   90.00
_cell.angle_beta   90.00
_cell.angle_gamma   90.00
#
_symmetry.space_group_name_H-M   'P 1'
#
loop_
_entity.id
_entity.type
_entity.pdbx_description
1 polymer ?
#
loop_
_entity_poly.entity_id
_entity_poly.type
_entity_poly.pdbx_seq_one_letter_code
_entity_poly.pdbx_strand_id
1 'polypeptide(L)'
;MYLTRLCLLHDSFPARHTYPFNLDIFRKTDSIRFNRPVTFFIGENGTGKSTLLSAIARKSGIHIWEEHPRGRYHANPYEADLYRYIALEGDGEVRGSFFASEIFRHFADLLDEWAAADPESLSYFGNASLLERSHGQSHMAFFENRFRIPGLYLLDEPENALSPRMQLELLRLFSRVTAAGTVQFVIATHSPILLAYPDAEICSFDF
;
A
#
# COMPACT_ATOMS: atom_id res chain seq x y z
N MET A 1 17.35 2.05 2.41
CA MET A 1 16.28 3.05 2.42
C MET A 1 15.09 2.40 3.08
N TYR A 2 14.68 2.88 4.25
CA TYR A 2 13.72 2.14 5.08
C TYR A 2 13.05 3.08 6.08
N LEU A 3 11.73 3.00 6.15
CA LEU A 3 10.94 3.50 7.28
C LEU A 3 11.32 2.65 8.50
N THR A 4 11.72 3.28 9.59
CA THR A 4 12.06 2.61 10.85
C THR A 4 10.97 2.82 11.90
N ARG A 5 10.29 3.97 11.85
CA ARG A 5 9.27 4.32 12.83
C ARG A 5 8.22 5.26 12.26
N LEU A 6 6.98 5.06 12.70
CA LEU A 6 5.87 5.99 12.56
C LEU A 6 5.40 6.41 13.94
N CYS A 7 5.24 7.72 14.16
CA CYS A 7 4.65 8.25 15.39
C CYS A 7 3.34 8.99 15.07
N LEU A 8 2.31 8.74 15.89
CA LEU A 8 1.02 9.44 15.81
C LEU A 8 1.08 10.69 16.71
N LEU A 9 0.79 11.87 16.14
CA LEU A 9 0.88 13.16 16.83
C LEU A 9 -0.46 13.50 17.50
N HIS A 10 -0.85 12.73 18.52
CA HIS A 10 -2.18 12.77 19.17
C HIS A 10 -2.61 14.17 19.63
N ASP A 11 -1.66 14.97 20.11
CA ASP A 11 -1.93 16.32 20.62
C ASP A 11 -2.32 17.30 19.52
N SER A 12 -1.99 16.99 18.27
CA SER A 12 -2.27 17.83 17.10
C SER A 12 -3.55 17.42 16.36
N PHE A 13 -4.26 16.36 16.77
CA PHE A 13 -5.45 15.89 16.05
C PHE A 13 -6.57 16.96 16.05
N PRO A 14 -7.11 17.33 14.87
CA PRO A 14 -8.05 18.44 14.74
C PRO A 14 -9.45 18.09 15.24
N ALA A 15 -9.84 16.80 15.20
CA ALA A 15 -11.19 16.36 15.54
C ALA A 15 -11.22 14.91 16.08
N ARG A 16 -11.00 14.73 17.39
CA ARG A 16 -10.92 13.40 18.05
C ARG A 16 -12.18 12.52 17.96
N HIS A 17 -13.32 13.10 17.55
CA HIS A 17 -14.60 12.40 17.39
C HIS A 17 -15.00 12.22 15.91
N THR A 18 -14.11 12.55 14.98
CA THR A 18 -14.36 12.45 13.54
C THR A 18 -13.32 11.53 12.90
N TYR A 19 -13.75 10.73 11.93
CA TYR A 19 -12.82 9.92 11.14
C TYR A 19 -11.76 10.81 10.46
N PRO A 20 -10.49 10.38 10.39
CA PRO A 20 -9.97 9.11 10.90
C PRO A 20 -9.58 9.14 12.40
N PHE A 21 -9.50 10.30 13.03
CA PHE A 21 -8.95 10.47 14.39
C PHE A 21 -9.78 9.86 15.52
N ASN A 22 -11.02 9.46 15.26
CA ASN A 22 -11.87 8.75 16.22
C ASN A 22 -11.58 7.25 16.31
N LEU A 23 -10.81 6.69 15.38
CA LEU A 23 -10.46 5.26 15.38
C LEU A 23 -9.55 4.93 16.57
N ASP A 24 -9.86 3.84 17.26
CA ASP A 24 -9.18 3.44 18.49
C ASP A 24 -7.70 3.15 18.28
N ILE A 25 -7.33 2.51 17.15
CA ILE A 25 -5.92 2.30 16.76
C ILE A 25 -5.12 3.60 16.81
N PHE A 26 -5.67 4.71 16.30
CA PHE A 26 -4.98 5.99 16.20
C PHE A 26 -5.01 6.80 17.48
N ARG A 27 -5.82 6.39 18.47
CA ARG A 27 -5.89 7.04 19.78
C ARG A 27 -5.09 6.31 20.84
N LYS A 28 -4.96 4.98 20.70
CA LYS A 28 -4.34 4.08 21.68
C LYS A 28 -2.89 3.72 21.32
N THR A 29 -2.42 4.03 20.11
CA THR A 29 -1.08 3.68 19.63
C THR A 29 -0.22 4.92 19.48
N ASP A 30 0.87 5.04 20.25
CA ASP A 30 1.77 6.19 20.12
C ASP A 30 2.69 6.08 18.91
N SER A 31 3.21 4.87 18.63
CA SER A 31 4.12 4.64 17.52
C SER A 31 4.12 3.20 17.03
N ILE A 32 4.45 3.01 15.76
CA ILE A 32 4.70 1.72 15.11
C ILE A 32 6.17 1.68 14.71
N ARG A 33 6.85 0.57 15.01
CA ARG A 33 8.23 0.31 14.56
C ARG A 33 8.18 -0.63 13.36
N PHE A 34 9.13 -0.46 12.45
CA PHE A 34 9.30 -1.28 11.26
C PHE A 34 10.70 -1.91 11.32
N ASN A 35 10.80 -3.05 11.98
CA ASN A 35 12.07 -3.73 12.23
C ASN A 35 12.40 -4.77 11.15
N ARG A 36 11.42 -5.08 10.30
CA ARG A 36 11.50 -6.09 9.25
C ARG A 36 11.23 -5.47 7.87
N PRO A 37 11.79 -6.04 6.79
CA PRO A 37 11.54 -5.55 5.44
C PRO A 37 10.11 -5.80 4.98
N VAL A 38 9.35 -6.69 5.65
CA VAL A 38 7.93 -6.92 5.39
C VAL A 38 7.16 -6.72 6.68
N THR A 39 6.19 -5.82 6.65
CA THR A 39 5.25 -5.57 7.75
C THR A 39 3.83 -5.77 7.26
N PHE A 40 3.03 -6.58 7.95
CA PHE A 40 1.61 -6.77 7.67
C PHE A 40 0.74 -6.01 8.64
N PHE A 41 -0.24 -5.28 8.13
CA PHE A 41 -1.34 -4.71 8.88
C PHE A 41 -2.54 -5.64 8.73
N ILE A 42 -3.02 -6.17 9.86
CA ILE A 42 -4.20 -7.05 9.94
C ILE A 42 -5.26 -6.44 10.85
N GLY A 43 -6.50 -6.90 10.73
CA GLY A 43 -7.63 -6.48 11.57
C GLY A 43 -8.88 -6.29 10.74
N GLU A 44 -10.05 -6.11 11.34
CA GLU A 44 -11.33 -6.05 10.61
C GLU A 44 -11.45 -4.88 9.61
N ASN A 45 -12.47 -4.92 8.75
CA ASN A 45 -12.77 -3.82 7.83
C ASN A 45 -13.16 -2.56 8.61
N GLY A 46 -12.65 -1.40 8.19
CA GLY A 46 -12.92 -0.12 8.87
C GLY A 46 -12.07 0.17 10.11
N THR A 47 -11.15 -0.72 10.48
CA THR A 47 -10.21 -0.50 11.60
C THR A 47 -9.10 0.52 11.29
N GLY A 48 -8.95 0.96 10.04
CA GLY A 48 -8.01 2.03 9.65
C GLY A 48 -6.72 1.58 8.97
N LYS A 49 -6.60 0.31 8.55
CA LYS A 49 -5.42 -0.23 7.84
C LYS A 49 -5.09 0.58 6.58
N SER A 50 -6.03 0.66 5.64
CA SER A 50 -5.91 1.42 4.40
C SER A 50 -5.68 2.91 4.67
N THR A 51 -6.37 3.45 5.68
CA THR A 51 -6.20 4.85 6.11
C THR A 51 -4.77 5.16 6.52
N LEU A 52 -4.16 4.30 7.34
CA LEU A 52 -2.78 4.47 7.77
C LEU A 52 -1.80 4.25 6.62
N LEU A 53 -2.07 3.26 5.78
CA LEU A 53 -1.25 2.97 4.59
C LEU A 53 -1.21 4.19 3.65
N SER A 54 -2.36 4.77 3.34
CA SER A 54 -2.48 5.99 2.53
C SER A 54 -1.86 7.21 3.21
N ALA A 55 -1.94 7.30 4.54
CA ALA A 55 -1.28 8.35 5.29
C ALA A 55 0.25 8.26 5.19
N ILE A 56 0.82 7.05 5.29
CA ILE A 56 2.26 6.80 5.09
C ILE A 56 2.67 7.19 3.68
N ALA A 57 1.90 6.81 2.65
CA ALA A 57 2.18 7.15 1.26
C ALA A 57 2.27 8.67 1.06
N ARG A 58 1.22 9.39 1.47
CA ARG A 58 1.15 10.86 1.34
C ARG A 58 2.24 11.57 2.12
N LYS A 59 2.54 11.13 3.36
CA LYS A 59 3.62 11.70 4.18
C LYS A 59 5.01 11.44 3.58
N SER A 60 5.16 10.33 2.88
CA SER A 60 6.40 9.96 2.17
C SER A 60 6.54 10.63 0.80
N GLY A 61 5.55 11.39 0.33
CA GLY A 61 5.53 11.95 -1.01
C GLY A 61 5.25 10.93 -2.12
N ILE A 62 4.81 9.72 -1.77
CA ILE A 62 4.41 8.68 -2.72
C ILE A 62 3.02 9.04 -3.26
N HIS A 63 2.91 9.14 -4.59
CA HIS A 63 1.65 9.45 -5.23
C HIS A 63 0.67 8.27 -5.13
N ILE A 64 -0.55 8.56 -4.71
CA ILE A 64 -1.70 7.66 -4.78
C ILE A 64 -2.54 8.09 -5.99
N TRP A 65 -2.71 7.20 -6.95
CA TRP A 65 -3.50 7.42 -8.17
C TRP A 65 -5.00 7.28 -7.90
N GLU A 66 -5.52 8.00 -6.89
CA GLU A 66 -6.96 8.07 -6.61
C GLU A 66 -7.62 9.09 -7.54
N GLU A 67 -8.65 8.69 -8.29
CA GLU A 67 -9.60 9.64 -8.88
C GLU A 67 -10.52 10.23 -7.81
N HIS A 68 -11.06 11.42 -8.12
CA HIS A 68 -11.85 12.28 -7.24
C HIS A 68 -12.81 11.53 -6.30
N PRO A 69 -12.93 11.95 -5.02
CA PRO A 69 -13.86 11.33 -4.09
C PRO A 69 -15.26 11.35 -4.69
N ARG A 70 -15.85 10.16 -4.89
CA ARG A 70 -17.26 10.01 -5.27
C ARG A 70 -18.08 10.89 -4.32
N GLY A 71 -18.95 11.73 -4.86
CA GLY A 71 -19.74 12.68 -4.08
C GLY A 71 -20.39 11.98 -2.88
N ARG A 72 -19.93 12.29 -1.68
CA ARG A 72 -20.45 11.70 -0.45
C ARG A 72 -21.63 12.52 0.05
N TYR A 73 -22.63 11.84 0.60
CA TYR A 73 -23.79 12.47 1.22
C TYR A 73 -23.38 13.39 2.39
N HIS A 74 -22.34 12.99 3.14
CA HIS A 74 -21.65 13.84 4.11
C HIS A 74 -20.17 13.98 3.72
N ALA A 75 -19.73 15.20 3.45
CA ALA A 75 -18.33 15.50 3.24
C ALA A 75 -17.60 15.55 4.59
N ASN A 76 -16.66 14.62 4.79
CA ASN A 76 -15.72 14.69 5.91
C ASN A 76 -14.43 15.36 5.43
N PRO A 77 -14.14 16.62 5.85
CA PRO A 77 -12.95 17.33 5.38
C PRO A 77 -11.63 16.68 5.85
N TYR A 78 -11.68 15.88 6.91
CA TYR A 78 -10.49 15.32 7.57
C TYR A 78 -10.10 13.92 7.11
N GLU A 79 -10.94 13.29 6.28
CA GLU A 79 -10.78 11.89 5.86
C GLU A 79 -9.39 11.56 5.31
N ALA A 80 -8.80 12.53 4.62
CA ALA A 80 -7.56 12.39 3.90
C ALA A 80 -6.36 13.02 4.63
N ASP A 81 -6.57 13.57 5.83
CA ASP A 81 -5.60 14.45 6.51
C ASP A 81 -4.70 13.76 7.54
N LEU A 82 -4.89 12.47 7.82
CA LEU A 82 -4.08 11.74 8.81
C LEU A 82 -2.56 11.90 8.57
N TYR A 83 -2.12 11.96 7.31
CA TYR A 83 -0.71 12.14 6.95
C TYR A 83 -0.08 13.42 7.53
N ARG A 84 -0.89 14.47 7.78
CA ARG A 84 -0.43 15.72 8.40
C ARG A 84 -0.07 15.52 9.87
N TYR A 85 -0.67 14.51 10.51
CA TYR A 85 -0.59 14.25 11.95
C TYR A 85 0.18 12.97 12.29
N ILE A 86 1.01 12.49 11.36
CA ILE A 86 2.02 11.46 11.62
C ILE A 86 3.42 12.01 11.38
N ALA A 87 4.39 11.49 12.10
CA ALA A 87 5.81 11.65 11.83
C ALA A 87 6.39 10.32 11.36
N LEU A 88 7.24 10.36 10.33
CA LEU A 88 7.95 9.20 9.80
C LEU A 88 9.44 9.39 10.05
N GLU A 89 10.08 8.37 10.59
CA GLU A 89 11.53 8.28 10.76
C GLU A 89 12.04 7.17 9.83
N GLY A 90 13.18 7.41 9.19
CA GLY A 90 13.79 6.45 8.28
C GLY A 90 15.06 6.97 7.65
N ASP A 91 15.78 6.08 6.97
CA ASP A 91 17.05 6.41 6.33
C ASP A 91 16.87 6.62 4.83
N GLY A 92 17.26 7.81 4.36
CA GLY A 92 17.27 8.19 2.95
C GLY A 92 15.95 8.77 2.40
N GLU A 93 15.93 9.10 1.11
CA GLU A 93 14.77 9.70 0.44
C GLU A 93 13.68 8.66 0.11
N VAL A 94 12.48 8.88 0.67
CA VAL A 94 11.11 8.39 0.41
C VAL A 94 10.64 7.84 -0.96
N ARG A 95 11.44 7.18 -1.82
CA ARG A 95 10.93 6.64 -3.11
C ARG A 95 10.10 5.36 -2.92
N GLY A 96 8.98 5.25 -3.64
CA GLY A 96 8.08 4.13 -3.45
C GLY A 96 6.86 4.09 -4.37
N SER A 97 5.99 3.11 -4.13
CA SER A 97 4.70 2.96 -4.82
C SER A 97 3.60 2.62 -3.84
N PHE A 98 2.42 3.18 -4.08
CA PHE A 98 1.19 2.71 -3.48
C PHE A 98 0.47 1.80 -4.47
N PHE A 99 -0.11 0.71 -3.98
CA PHE A 99 -0.96 -0.19 -4.74
C PHE A 99 -2.23 -0.45 -3.93
N ALA A 100 -3.38 -0.28 -4.57
CA ALA A 100 -4.64 -0.83 -4.08
C ALA A 100 -5.35 -1.48 -5.28
N SER A 101 -5.97 -2.64 -5.06
CA SER A 101 -6.67 -3.36 -6.15
C SER A 101 -7.75 -2.51 -6.83
N GLU A 102 -8.41 -1.61 -6.09
CA GLU A 102 -9.40 -0.68 -6.65
C GLU A 102 -8.80 0.36 -7.60
N ILE A 103 -7.61 0.89 -7.27
CA ILE A 103 -6.87 1.86 -8.08
C ILE A 103 -6.28 1.18 -9.31
N PHE A 104 -5.78 -0.05 -9.15
CA PHE A 104 -5.09 -0.76 -10.23
C PHE A 104 -5.99 -1.02 -11.44
N ARG A 105 -7.29 -1.28 -11.23
CA ARG A 105 -8.23 -1.47 -12.34
C ARG A 105 -8.26 -0.24 -13.26
N HIS A 106 -8.43 0.94 -12.67
CA HIS A 106 -8.45 2.20 -13.42
C HIS A 106 -7.09 2.49 -14.08
N PHE A 107 -6.00 2.16 -13.39
CA PHE A 107 -4.66 2.27 -13.96
C PHE A 107 -4.44 1.35 -15.18
N ALA A 108 -4.93 0.11 -15.13
CA ALA A 108 -4.85 -0.81 -16.26
C ALA A 108 -5.65 -0.31 -17.46
N ASP A 109 -6.84 0.26 -17.23
CA ASP A 109 -7.64 0.88 -18.29
C ASP A 109 -6.89 2.05 -18.97
N LEU A 110 -6.31 2.96 -18.16
CA LEU A 110 -5.52 4.10 -18.67
C LEU A 110 -4.26 3.67 -19.43
N LEU A 111 -3.58 2.63 -18.95
CA LEU A 111 -2.39 2.11 -19.62
C LEU A 111 -2.71 1.56 -21.00
N ASP A 112 -3.84 0.88 -21.16
CA ASP A 112 -4.25 0.35 -22.45
C ASP A 112 -4.71 1.46 -23.40
N GLU A 113 -5.36 2.52 -22.89
CA GLU A 113 -5.64 3.73 -23.68
C GLU A 113 -4.35 4.40 -24.18
N TRP A 114 -3.33 4.52 -23.32
CA TRP A 114 -2.03 5.07 -23.71
C TRP A 114 -1.28 4.17 -24.69
N ALA A 115 -1.35 2.85 -24.50
CA ALA A 115 -0.75 1.87 -25.40
C ALA A 115 -1.36 1.91 -26.81
N ALA A 116 -2.66 2.21 -26.91
CA ALA A 116 -3.32 2.40 -28.20
C ALA A 116 -2.80 3.64 -28.95
N ALA A 117 -2.36 4.67 -28.22
CA ALA A 117 -1.78 5.89 -28.77
C ALA A 117 -0.26 5.80 -29.01
N ASP A 118 0.47 5.12 -28.12
CA ASP A 118 1.92 4.90 -28.17
C ASP A 118 2.27 3.51 -27.60
N PRO A 119 2.52 2.50 -28.45
CA PRO A 119 2.86 1.15 -28.01
C PRO A 119 4.16 1.04 -27.19
N GLU A 120 5.10 1.99 -27.30
CA GLU A 120 6.34 1.95 -26.50
C GLU A 120 6.09 2.18 -25.00
N SER A 121 4.96 2.79 -24.65
CA SER A 121 4.52 3.00 -23.26
C SER A 121 4.32 1.69 -22.48
N LEU A 122 4.04 0.57 -23.16
CA LEU A 122 3.90 -0.76 -22.56
C LEU A 122 5.22 -1.37 -22.07
N SER A 123 6.37 -0.84 -22.51
CA SER A 123 7.67 -1.42 -22.18
C SER A 123 8.00 -1.39 -20.69
N TYR A 124 7.46 -0.41 -19.97
CA TYR A 124 7.56 -0.30 -18.51
C TYR A 124 6.70 -1.34 -17.75
N PHE A 125 5.74 -1.99 -18.44
CA PHE A 125 4.77 -2.92 -17.85
C PHE A 125 4.84 -4.35 -18.41
N GLY A 126 5.88 -4.66 -19.18
CA GLY A 126 6.16 -6.02 -19.65
C GLY A 126 5.77 -6.31 -21.11
N ASN A 127 5.72 -5.27 -21.96
CA ASN A 127 5.56 -5.38 -23.42
C ASN A 127 4.26 -6.07 -23.91
N ALA A 128 3.22 -6.12 -23.08
CA ALA A 128 1.91 -6.66 -23.46
C ALA A 128 0.81 -5.92 -22.71
N SER A 129 -0.39 -5.82 -23.31
CA SER A 129 -1.58 -5.24 -22.68
C SER A 129 -1.87 -5.93 -21.34
N LEU A 130 -2.25 -5.12 -20.35
CA LEU A 130 -2.68 -5.62 -19.04
C LEU A 130 -4.15 -6.07 -19.06
N LEU A 131 -4.94 -5.73 -20.09
CA LEU A 131 -6.33 -6.17 -20.24
C LEU A 131 -6.46 -7.50 -21.01
N GLU A 132 -5.47 -7.88 -21.82
CA GLU A 132 -5.44 -9.19 -22.50
C GLU A 132 -5.14 -10.37 -21.55
N ARG A 133 -4.83 -10.07 -20.28
CA ARG A 133 -4.50 -11.03 -19.23
C ARG A 133 -5.65 -11.15 -18.24
N SER A 134 -5.69 -12.25 -17.48
CA SER A 134 -6.57 -12.30 -16.30
C SER A 134 -6.13 -11.25 -15.27
N HIS A 135 -7.07 -10.69 -14.50
CA HIS A 135 -6.80 -9.66 -13.49
C HIS A 135 -5.58 -10.02 -12.60
N GLY A 136 -5.50 -11.27 -12.13
CA GLY A 136 -4.37 -11.71 -11.32
C GLY A 136 -3.03 -11.71 -12.07
N GLN A 137 -3.01 -12.06 -13.36
CA GLN A 137 -1.77 -12.06 -14.16
C GLN A 137 -1.26 -10.63 -14.40
N SER A 138 -2.17 -9.67 -14.55
CA SER A 138 -1.83 -8.25 -14.68
C SER A 138 -1.25 -7.70 -13.38
N HIS A 139 -1.84 -8.06 -12.23
CA HIS A 139 -1.30 -7.73 -10.91
C HIS A 139 0.12 -8.29 -10.74
N MET A 140 0.33 -9.58 -11.03
CA MET A 140 1.65 -10.20 -10.91
C MET A 140 2.69 -9.56 -11.84
N ALA A 141 2.34 -9.26 -13.08
CA ALA A 141 3.24 -8.59 -14.01
C ALA A 141 3.64 -7.19 -13.53
N PHE A 142 2.68 -6.44 -12.97
CA PHE A 142 2.96 -5.15 -12.34
C PHE A 142 3.93 -5.31 -11.17
N PHE A 143 3.68 -6.26 -10.25
CA PHE A 143 4.54 -6.52 -9.11
C PHE A 143 5.96 -6.91 -9.52
N GLU A 144 6.10 -7.81 -10.50
CA GLU A 144 7.39 -8.27 -10.99
C GLU A 144 8.24 -7.16 -11.62
N ASN A 145 7.63 -6.20 -12.31
CA ASN A 145 8.35 -5.07 -12.88
C ASN A 145 8.62 -3.99 -11.84
N ARG A 146 7.60 -3.63 -11.06
CA ARG A 146 7.65 -2.50 -10.12
C ARG A 146 8.62 -2.75 -8.98
N PHE A 147 8.62 -3.95 -8.39
CA PHE A 147 9.41 -4.28 -7.19
C PHE A 147 10.91 -4.49 -7.46
N ARG A 148 11.36 -4.39 -8.72
CA ARG A 148 12.79 -4.39 -9.08
C ARG A 148 13.50 -3.08 -8.71
N ILE A 149 12.73 -2.02 -8.53
CA ILE A 149 13.24 -0.69 -8.19
C ILE A 149 13.40 -0.62 -6.66
N PRO A 150 14.52 -0.16 -6.11
CA PRO A 150 14.66 0.11 -4.68
C PRO A 150 13.58 1.07 -4.17
N GLY A 151 13.01 0.80 -2.99
CA GLY A 151 12.03 1.70 -2.38
C GLY A 151 11.06 1.07 -1.37
N LEU A 152 10.14 1.90 -0.90
CA LEU A 152 9.03 1.56 -0.02
C LEU A 152 7.77 1.20 -0.83
N TYR A 153 7.22 0.01 -0.63
CA TYR A 153 6.01 -0.46 -1.28
C TYR A 153 4.88 -0.59 -0.27
N LEU A 154 3.80 0.12 -0.54
CA LEU A 154 2.61 0.18 0.28
C LEU A 154 1.49 -0.52 -0.47
N LEU A 155 1.07 -1.69 0.02
CA LEU A 155 0.12 -2.54 -0.69
C LEU A 155 -1.16 -2.70 0.13
N ASP A 156 -2.30 -2.34 -0.45
CA ASP A 156 -3.62 -2.51 0.14
C ASP A 156 -4.37 -3.63 -0.58
N GLU A 157 -4.61 -4.72 0.15
CA GLU A 157 -5.25 -5.94 -0.33
C GLU A 157 -4.71 -6.42 -1.70
N PRO A 158 -3.38 -6.65 -1.81
CA PRO A 158 -2.76 -7.13 -3.05
C PRO A 158 -3.28 -8.50 -3.51
N GLU A 159 -3.91 -9.26 -2.61
CA GLU A 159 -4.49 -10.58 -2.87
C GLU A 159 -5.82 -10.57 -3.64
N ASN A 160 -6.56 -9.46 -3.72
CA ASN A 160 -7.97 -9.47 -4.14
C ASN A 160 -8.21 -10.06 -5.54
N ALA A 161 -7.22 -9.99 -6.45
CA ALA A 161 -7.30 -10.60 -7.78
C ALA A 161 -6.44 -11.87 -7.94
N LEU A 162 -5.77 -12.32 -6.88
CA LEU A 162 -4.80 -13.42 -6.94
C LEU A 162 -5.40 -14.73 -6.44
N SER A 163 -5.31 -15.77 -7.28
CA SER A 163 -5.56 -17.14 -6.83
C SER A 163 -4.57 -17.56 -5.72
N PRO A 164 -4.88 -18.57 -4.89
CA PRO A 164 -3.97 -19.05 -3.85
C PRO A 164 -2.55 -19.36 -4.34
N ARG A 165 -2.44 -19.95 -5.54
CA ARG A 165 -1.14 -20.25 -6.16
C ARG A 165 -0.34 -18.98 -6.46
N MET A 166 -1.01 -17.93 -6.94
CA MET A 166 -0.37 -16.66 -7.27
C MET A 166 0.00 -15.86 -6.01
N GLN A 167 -0.75 -16.02 -4.91
CA GLN A 167 -0.34 -15.47 -3.63
C GLN A 167 0.96 -16.11 -3.13
N LEU A 168 1.14 -17.43 -3.33
CA LEU A 168 2.43 -18.09 -3.04
C LEU A 168 3.56 -17.59 -3.96
N GLU A 169 3.27 -17.29 -5.23
CA GLU A 169 4.23 -16.66 -6.15
C GLU A 169 4.60 -15.24 -5.68
N LEU A 170 3.63 -14.46 -5.18
CA LEU A 170 3.86 -13.14 -4.60
C LEU A 170 4.75 -13.21 -3.34
N LEU A 171 4.55 -14.20 -2.45
CA LEU A 171 5.45 -14.43 -1.32
C LEU A 171 6.91 -14.71 -1.76
N ARG A 172 7.08 -15.53 -2.80
CA ARG A 172 8.41 -15.80 -3.37
C ARG A 172 9.03 -14.55 -3.97
N LEU A 173 8.22 -13.70 -4.60
CA LEU A 173 8.66 -12.41 -5.11
C LEU A 173 9.12 -11.50 -3.96
N PHE A 174 8.36 -11.37 -2.87
CA PHE A 174 8.78 -10.61 -1.68
C PHE A 174 10.11 -11.10 -1.13
N SER A 175 10.27 -12.41 -0.97
CA SER A 175 11.52 -13.01 -0.47
C SER A 175 12.71 -12.67 -1.36
N ARG A 176 12.52 -12.78 -2.68
CA ARG A 176 13.58 -12.50 -3.65
C ARG A 176 14.01 -11.04 -3.65
N VAL A 177 13.07 -10.09 -3.60
CA VAL A 177 13.41 -8.66 -3.71
C VAL A 177 13.87 -8.05 -2.39
N THR A 178 13.41 -8.56 -1.25
CA THR A 178 13.85 -8.09 0.07
C THR A 178 15.24 -8.60 0.44
N ALA A 179 15.70 -9.73 -0.12
CA ALA A 179 17.05 -10.26 0.11
C ALA A 179 18.18 -9.30 -0.26
N ALA A 180 17.94 -8.35 -1.17
CA ALA A 180 18.91 -7.32 -1.56
C ALA A 180 19.03 -6.15 -0.55
N GLY A 181 18.14 -6.05 0.44
CA GLY A 181 18.16 -5.00 1.48
C GLY A 181 17.76 -3.60 0.98
N THR A 182 17.26 -3.48 -0.25
CA THR A 182 16.91 -2.21 -0.90
C THR A 182 15.41 -1.98 -1.03
N VAL A 183 14.60 -2.93 -0.57
CA VAL A 183 13.14 -2.94 -0.71
C VAL A 183 12.48 -3.17 0.65
N GLN A 184 11.44 -2.40 0.94
CA GLN A 184 10.60 -2.55 2.12
C GLN A 184 9.13 -2.59 1.72
N PHE A 185 8.35 -3.44 2.39
CA PHE A 185 6.92 -3.60 2.22
C PHE A 185 6.16 -3.30 3.50
N VAL A 186 5.08 -2.52 3.37
CA VAL A 186 4.01 -2.42 4.37
C VAL A 186 2.72 -2.81 3.65
N ILE A 187 2.05 -3.83 4.16
CA ILE A 187 0.97 -4.53 3.44
C ILE A 187 -0.25 -4.62 4.34
N ALA A 188 -1.36 -4.02 3.95
CA ALA A 188 -2.66 -4.32 4.54
C ALA A 188 -3.26 -5.54 3.83
N THR A 189 -3.58 -6.58 4.59
CA THR A 189 -4.05 -7.86 4.03
C THR A 189 -4.96 -8.59 5.00
N HIS A 190 -5.88 -9.36 4.45
CA HIS A 190 -6.69 -10.33 5.16
C HIS A 190 -6.31 -11.77 4.78
N SER A 191 -5.37 -11.96 3.85
CA SER A 191 -4.97 -13.27 3.35
C SER A 191 -4.15 -14.06 4.38
N PRO A 192 -4.64 -15.21 4.87
CA PRO A 192 -3.83 -16.11 5.69
C PRO A 192 -2.61 -16.66 4.93
N ILE A 193 -2.68 -16.72 3.60
CA ILE A 193 -1.55 -17.17 2.76
C ILE A 193 -0.43 -16.13 2.82
N LEU A 194 -0.74 -14.84 2.64
CA LEU A 194 0.29 -13.79 2.70
C LEU A 194 0.90 -13.69 4.10
N LEU A 195 0.10 -13.90 5.15
CA LEU A 195 0.57 -13.92 6.54
C LEU A 195 1.51 -15.09 6.87
N ALA A 196 1.62 -16.09 6.00
CA ALA A 196 2.59 -17.18 6.15
C ALA A 196 4.02 -16.78 5.75
N TYR A 197 4.27 -15.54 5.33
CA TYR A 197 5.62 -15.07 5.00
C TYR A 197 6.54 -15.10 6.25
N PRO A 198 7.70 -15.78 6.17
CA PRO A 198 8.61 -15.85 7.31
C PRO A 198 9.26 -14.50 7.61
N ASP A 199 9.64 -14.27 8.86
CA ASP A 199 10.38 -13.07 9.29
C ASP A 199 9.66 -11.73 9.05
N ALA A 200 8.34 -11.74 8.82
CA ALA A 200 7.52 -10.54 8.79
C ALA A 200 7.20 -10.02 10.21
N GLU A 201 7.00 -8.72 10.29
CA GLU A 201 6.35 -8.07 11.44
C GLU A 201 4.84 -8.04 11.18
N ILE A 202 4.01 -8.35 12.18
CA ILE A 202 2.55 -8.34 12.06
C ILE A 202 2.01 -7.35 13.09
N CYS A 203 1.29 -6.34 12.62
CA CYS A 203 0.61 -5.35 13.45
C CYS A 203 -0.90 -5.57 13.36
N SER A 204 -1.52 -5.86 14.51
CA SER A 204 -2.99 -5.96 14.60
C SER A 204 -3.64 -4.59 14.84
N PHE A 205 -4.74 -4.36 14.14
CA PHE A 205 -5.60 -3.18 14.24
C PHE A 205 -6.91 -3.48 15.00
N ASP A 206 -7.04 -4.67 15.58
CA ASP A 206 -8.18 -5.04 16.42
C ASP A 206 -7.96 -4.52 17.86
N PHE A 207 -8.85 -3.64 18.34
CA PHE A 207 -8.75 -2.91 19.64
C PHE A 207 -10.01 -2.99 20.49
#